data_AF-A0AAF0V9M1-F1
#
_entry.id   AF-A0AAF0V9M1-F1
#
_cell.length_a   1.000
_cell.length_b   1.000
_cell.length_c   1.000
_cell.angle_alpha   90.00
_cell.angle_beta   90.00
_cell.angle_gamma   90.00
#
_symmetry.space_group_name_H-M   'P 1'
#
loop_
_entity.id
_entity.type
_entity.pdbx_description
1 polymer ?
#
loop_
_entity_poly.entity_id
_entity_poly.type
_entity_poly.pdbx_seq_one_letter_code
_entity_poly.pdbx_strand_id
1 'polypeptide(L)'
;MELCTQTIPADHEVKIRLRFGSHHPTVWGDHFLAYADLLGANEGEEKQHEDLKQEVKKILVMGPSKSLEKLELINTLQCLGVAYHFEREIEEALSYMHNCYI
;
A
#
# COMPACT_ATOMS: atom_id res chain seq x y z
N MET A 1 -11.39 54.34 64.49
CA MET A 1 -12.26 53.50 63.65
C MET A 1 -11.78 53.61 62.23
N GLU A 2 -11.88 52.51 61.48
CA GLU A 2 -11.47 52.34 60.07
C GLU A 2 -9.96 52.11 59.86
N LEU A 3 -9.54 50.83 59.83
CA LEU A 3 -8.33 50.42 59.11
C LEU A 3 -8.74 49.41 58.03
N CYS A 4 -8.49 49.79 56.79
CA CYS A 4 -9.00 49.20 55.56
C CYS A 4 -8.44 47.78 55.32
N THR A 5 -9.33 46.82 55.11
CA THR A 5 -9.00 45.47 54.65
C THR A 5 -8.59 45.53 53.18
N GLN A 6 -7.33 45.24 52.88
CA GLN A 6 -6.88 45.16 51.49
C GLN A 6 -7.25 43.80 50.90
N THR A 7 -8.17 43.82 49.93
CA THR A 7 -8.55 42.68 49.10
C THR A 7 -7.39 42.27 48.19
N ILE A 8 -7.00 40.99 48.23
CA ILE A 8 -6.05 40.39 47.30
C ILE A 8 -6.72 40.31 45.90
N PRO A 9 -6.11 40.81 44.81
CA PRO A 9 -6.64 40.61 43.48
C PRO A 9 -6.38 39.16 43.04
N ALA A 10 -7.45 38.44 42.76
CA ALA A 10 -7.40 37.20 42.01
C ALA A 10 -7.24 37.54 40.53
N ASP A 11 -6.02 37.64 40.03
CA ASP A 11 -5.76 37.40 38.62
C ASP A 11 -4.27 37.15 38.34
N HIS A 12 -3.88 35.88 38.26
CA HIS A 12 -2.66 35.48 37.60
C HIS A 12 -3.00 34.36 36.62
N GLU A 13 -3.62 34.72 35.50
CA GLU A 13 -3.56 33.88 34.31
C GLU A 13 -2.10 33.74 33.87
N VAL A 14 -1.48 32.62 34.26
CA VAL A 14 -0.19 32.21 33.68
C VAL A 14 -0.46 31.87 32.22
N LYS A 15 -0.24 32.86 31.34
CA LYS A 15 -0.31 32.70 29.88
C LYS A 15 0.84 31.82 29.41
N ILE A 16 0.64 30.51 29.42
CA ILE A 16 1.58 29.54 28.86
C ILE A 16 1.71 29.83 27.37
N ARG A 17 2.84 30.42 26.95
CA ARG A 17 3.21 30.56 25.54
C ARG A 17 3.56 29.18 24.97
N LEU A 18 2.55 28.47 24.48
CA LEU A 18 2.77 27.32 23.59
C LEU A 18 3.45 27.83 22.32
N ARG A 19 4.64 27.31 22.00
CA ARG A 19 5.25 27.52 20.68
C ARG A 19 4.39 26.77 19.66
N PHE A 20 3.48 27.49 19.01
CA PHE A 20 2.71 26.96 17.89
C PHE A 20 3.64 26.86 16.68
N GLY A 21 4.18 25.66 16.43
CA GLY A 21 4.91 25.38 15.20
C GLY A 21 3.92 25.40 14.04
N SER A 22 4.16 26.28 13.06
CA SER A 22 3.37 26.37 11.83
C SER A 22 3.67 25.18 10.92
N HIS A 23 3.09 24.03 11.24
CA HIS A 23 3.19 22.84 10.40
C HIS A 23 2.21 22.97 9.24
N HIS A 24 2.64 22.55 8.05
CA HIS A 24 1.74 22.45 6.91
C HIS A 24 0.70 21.34 7.19
N PRO A 25 -0.59 21.55 6.87
CA PRO A 25 -1.59 20.51 7.03
C PRO A 25 -1.22 19.24 6.26
N THR A 26 -1.74 18.10 6.69
CA THR A 26 -1.53 16.85 5.98
C THR A 26 -2.22 16.95 4.60
N VAL A 27 -1.57 16.42 3.56
CA VAL A 27 -2.16 16.39 2.20
C VAL A 27 -3.43 15.53 2.17
N TRP A 28 -3.52 14.55 3.07
CA TRP A 28 -4.54 13.50 3.02
C TRP A 28 -5.68 13.70 4.03
N GLY A 29 -5.51 14.55 5.04
CA GLY A 29 -6.50 14.74 6.11
C GLY A 29 -7.00 13.41 6.67
N ASP A 30 -8.33 13.28 6.71
CA ASP A 30 -9.04 12.09 7.19
C ASP A 30 -9.52 11.18 6.04
N HIS A 31 -9.05 11.41 4.80
CA HIS A 31 -9.57 10.77 3.59
C HIS A 31 -9.56 9.23 3.64
N PHE A 32 -8.57 8.63 4.31
CA PHE A 32 -8.44 7.18 4.44
C PHE A 32 -9.13 6.60 5.69
N LEU A 33 -9.68 7.42 6.59
CA LEU A 33 -10.30 6.94 7.81
C LEU A 33 -11.63 6.20 7.56
N ALA A 34 -12.32 6.50 6.46
CA ALA A 34 -13.58 5.85 6.07
C ALA A 34 -13.40 4.56 5.24
N TYR A 35 -12.16 4.05 5.10
CA TYR A 35 -11.87 2.90 4.24
C TYR A 35 -12.58 1.60 4.68
N ALA A 36 -12.94 1.48 5.97
CA ALA A 36 -13.66 0.33 6.49
C ALA A 36 -15.08 0.15 5.88
N ASP A 37 -15.66 1.23 5.33
CA ASP A 37 -17.00 1.22 4.73
C ASP A 37 -16.98 0.95 3.22
N LEU A 38 -15.79 0.80 2.61
CA LEU A 38 -15.69 0.40 1.21
C LEU A 38 -16.16 -1.06 1.08
N LEU A 39 -17.28 -1.28 0.38
CA LEU A 39 -17.68 -2.62 -0.05
C LEU A 39 -16.49 -3.27 -0.77
N GLY A 40 -16.16 -4.49 -0.36
CA GLY A 40 -15.14 -5.30 -1.02
C GLY A 40 -15.48 -5.54 -2.49
N ALA A 41 -14.51 -6.11 -3.23
CA ALA A 41 -14.69 -6.45 -4.64
C ALA A 41 -16.01 -7.21 -4.87
N ASN A 42 -16.74 -6.83 -5.92
CA ASN A 42 -17.96 -7.52 -6.28
C ASN A 42 -17.64 -8.95 -6.75
N GLU A 43 -18.56 -9.90 -6.59
CA GLU A 43 -18.39 -11.30 -7.03
C GLU A 43 -17.96 -11.41 -8.51
N GLY A 44 -18.48 -10.51 -9.35
CA GLY A 44 -18.08 -10.42 -10.76
C GLY A 44 -16.62 -10.01 -10.97
N GLU A 45 -16.09 -9.11 -10.15
CA GLU A 45 -14.70 -8.65 -10.22
C GLU A 45 -13.74 -9.72 -9.72
N GLU A 46 -14.11 -10.43 -8.64
CA GLU A 46 -13.34 -11.55 -8.10
C GLU A 46 -13.24 -12.69 -9.12
N LYS A 47 -14.35 -13.01 -9.79
CA LYS A 47 -14.35 -14.01 -10.86
C LYS A 47 -13.45 -13.62 -12.02
N GLN A 48 -13.54 -12.38 -12.50
CA GLN A 48 -12.68 -11.88 -13.56
C GLN A 48 -11.19 -11.91 -13.16
N HIS A 49 -10.89 -11.58 -11.91
CA HIS A 49 -9.54 -11.66 -11.37
C HIS A 49 -8.99 -13.08 -11.42
N GLU A 50 -9.76 -14.07 -10.95
CA GLU A 50 -9.32 -15.47 -10.98
C GLU A 50 -9.19 -16.01 -12.41
N ASP A 51 -10.11 -15.67 -13.32
CA ASP A 51 -10.03 -16.07 -14.73
C ASP A 51 -8.73 -15.55 -15.39
N LEU A 52 -8.42 -14.26 -15.20
CA LEU A 52 -7.19 -13.64 -15.72
C LEU A 52 -5.93 -14.25 -15.11
N LYS A 53 -5.96 -14.53 -13.81
CA LYS A 53 -4.85 -15.16 -13.09
C LYS A 53 -4.56 -16.56 -13.65
N GLN A 54 -5.59 -17.36 -13.95
CA GLN A 54 -5.39 -18.66 -14.59
C GLN A 54 -4.83 -18.53 -16.01
N GLU A 55 -5.25 -17.52 -16.76
CA GLU A 55 -4.73 -17.28 -18.11
C GLU A 55 -3.25 -16.93 -18.09
N VAL A 56 -2.81 -16.00 -17.22
CA VAL A 56 -1.39 -15.67 -17.04
C VAL A 56 -0.58 -16.89 -16.63
N LYS A 57 -1.10 -17.68 -15.69
CA LYS A 57 -0.47 -18.94 -15.26
C LYS A 57 -0.30 -19.91 -16.42
N LYS A 58 -1.31 -20.06 -17.28
CA LYS A 58 -1.25 -20.92 -18.46
C LYS A 58 -0.16 -20.46 -19.42
N ILE A 59 -0.01 -19.15 -19.65
CA ILE A 59 1.05 -18.60 -20.50
C ILE A 59 2.44 -18.89 -19.90
N LEU A 60 2.60 -18.74 -18.58
CA LEU A 60 3.86 -19.07 -17.89
C LEU A 60 4.23 -20.56 -18.00
N VAL A 61 3.25 -21.47 -17.92
CA VAL A 61 3.52 -22.92 -17.97
C VAL A 61 3.68 -23.43 -19.40
N MET A 62 2.82 -23.01 -20.33
CA MET A 62 2.77 -23.52 -21.70
C MET A 62 3.70 -22.78 -22.67
N GLY A 63 4.18 -21.59 -22.30
CA GLY A 63 5.06 -20.79 -23.14
C GLY A 63 6.36 -21.53 -23.49
N PRO A 64 6.95 -21.28 -24.68
CA PRO A 64 8.20 -21.92 -25.09
C PRO A 64 9.26 -21.75 -24.01
N SER A 65 9.86 -22.87 -23.62
CA SER A 65 10.63 -22.96 -22.39
C SER A 65 11.99 -22.21 -22.46
N LYS A 66 12.39 -21.73 -23.64
CA LYS A 66 13.60 -20.93 -23.90
C LYS A 66 13.32 -19.64 -24.68
N SER A 67 12.17 -18.98 -24.49
CA SER A 67 11.89 -17.72 -25.20
C SER A 67 12.25 -16.48 -24.39
N LEU A 68 12.83 -15.47 -25.05
CA LEU A 68 12.96 -14.11 -24.52
C LEU A 68 11.61 -13.55 -24.06
N GLU A 69 10.55 -13.89 -24.79
CA GLU A 69 9.15 -13.53 -24.48
C GLU A 69 8.73 -14.00 -23.08
N LYS A 70 9.20 -15.17 -22.62
CA LYS A 70 8.91 -15.66 -21.27
C LYS A 70 9.60 -14.81 -20.19
N LEU A 71 10.83 -14.37 -20.45
CA LEU A 71 11.56 -13.46 -19.56
C LEU A 71 10.90 -12.07 -19.51
N GLU A 72 10.45 -11.56 -20.66
CA GLU A 72 9.71 -10.30 -20.76
C GLU A 72 8.38 -10.35 -19.99
N LEU A 73 7.67 -11.48 -20.07
CA LEU A 73 6.46 -11.70 -19.28
C LEU A 73 6.76 -11.66 -17.78
N ILE A 74 7.80 -12.36 -17.32
CA ILE A 74 8.21 -12.36 -15.90
C ILE A 74 8.54 -10.93 -15.45
N ASN A 75 9.34 -10.20 -16.23
CA ASN A 75 9.69 -8.82 -15.95
C ASN A 75 8.44 -7.92 -15.86
N THR A 76 7.48 -8.11 -16.77
CA THR A 76 6.21 -7.37 -16.78
C THR A 76 5.40 -7.64 -15.51
N LEU A 77 5.29 -8.91 -15.08
CA LEU A 77 4.57 -9.28 -13.86
C LEU A 77 5.21 -8.68 -12.60
N GLN A 78 6.55 -8.62 -12.56
CA GLN A 78 7.29 -8.00 -11.47
C GLN A 78 7.08 -6.48 -11.42
N CYS A 79 7.16 -5.79 -12.57
CA CYS A 79 6.92 -4.35 -12.67
C CYS A 79 5.45 -3.96 -12.38
N LEU A 80 4.50 -4.85 -12.67
CA LEU A 80 3.09 -4.68 -12.27
C LEU A 80 2.85 -4.91 -10.77
N GLY A 81 3.81 -5.50 -10.05
CA GLY A 81 3.64 -5.84 -8.64
C GLY A 81 2.71 -7.04 -8.39
N VAL A 82 2.42 -7.84 -9.41
CA VAL A 82 1.52 -9.01 -9.33
C VAL A 82 2.27 -10.36 -9.34
N ALA A 83 3.59 -10.33 -9.42
CA ALA A 83 4.44 -11.52 -9.48
C ALA A 83 4.27 -12.47 -8.27
N TYR A 84 3.86 -11.95 -7.11
CA TYR A 84 3.62 -12.76 -5.89
C TYR A 84 2.54 -13.83 -6.07
N HIS A 85 1.66 -13.70 -7.07
CA HIS A 85 0.68 -14.72 -7.40
C HIS A 85 1.26 -15.94 -8.15
N PHE A 86 2.49 -15.84 -8.65
CA PHE A 86 3.10 -16.80 -9.57
C PHE A 86 4.53 -17.20 -9.17
N GLU A 87 4.90 -17.03 -7.89
CA GLU A 87 6.29 -17.23 -7.42
C GLU A 87 6.86 -18.58 -7.82
N ARG A 88 6.11 -19.66 -7.64
CA ARG A 88 6.53 -21.02 -8.00
C ARG A 88 6.71 -21.17 -9.51
N GLU A 89 5.73 -20.72 -10.31
CA GLU A 89 5.78 -20.83 -11.76
C GLU A 89 6.95 -20.02 -12.35
N ILE A 90 7.27 -18.87 -11.75
CA ILE A 90 8.42 -18.04 -12.12
C ILE A 90 9.74 -18.76 -11.76
N GLU A 91 9.85 -19.31 -10.55
CA GLU A 91 11.04 -20.05 -10.11
C GLU A 91 11.33 -21.26 -10.99
N GLU A 92 10.30 -22.06 -11.30
CA GLU A 92 10.41 -23.21 -12.20
C GLU A 92 10.84 -22.78 -13.60
N ALA A 93 10.28 -21.69 -14.13
CA ALA A 93 10.64 -21.15 -15.43
C ALA A 93 12.11 -20.69 -15.49
N LEU A 94 12.56 -19.93 -14.49
CA LEU A 94 13.94 -19.44 -14.41
C LEU A 94 14.94 -20.60 -14.23
N SER A 95 14.61 -21.57 -13.37
CA SER A 95 15.44 -22.76 -13.14
C SER A 95 15.59 -23.60 -14.40
N TYR A 96 14.50 -23.80 -15.15
CA TYR A 96 14.56 -24.51 -16.43
C TYR A 96 15.46 -23.80 -17.44
N MET A 97 15.31 -22.47 -17.58
CA MET A 97 16.14 -21.68 -18.50
C MET A 97 17.62 -21.77 -18.15
N HIS A 98 17.96 -21.68 -16.86
CA HIS A 98 19.33 -21.82 -16.37
C HIS A 98 19.92 -23.20 -16.69
N ASN A 99 19.20 -24.28 -16.37
CA ASN A 99 19.64 -25.65 -16.63
C ASN A 99 19.70 -26.01 -18.12
N CYS A 100 19.03 -25.24 -18.98
CA CYS A 100 19.03 -25.43 -20.42
C CYS A 100 20.17 -24.73 -21.15
N TYR A 101 20.90 -23.87 -20.45
CA TYR A 101 22.07 -23.14 -20.94
C TYR A 101 23.39 -23.84 -20.55
N ILE A 102 23.40 -24.52 -19.41
CA ILE A 102 24.49 -25.41 -18.95
C ILE A 102 24.35 -26.78 -19.64
#